data_AF-A0AAQ3UJD7-F1
#
_entry.id   AF-A0AAQ3UJD7-F1
#
_cell.length_a   1.000
_cell.length_b   1.000
_cell.length_c   1.000
_cell.angle_alpha   90.00
_cell.angle_beta   90.00
_cell.angle_gamma   90.00
#
_symmetry.space_group_name_H-M   'P 1'
#
loop_
_entity.id
_entity.type
_entity.pdbx_description
1 polymer ?
#
loop_
_entity_poly.entity_id
_entity_poly.type
_entity_poly.pdbx_seq_one_letter_code
_entity_poly.pdbx_strand_id
1 'polypeptide(L)'
;MRGLTRAAKRASEMAFNAGGGAVNWFPGHMAAASRAIRDRLKLADLVIEVRDSRIPLSSANEDLQPVLSAKRRILALNKKDLANPNIMNRWLNHFESCKQDCISINAHSSTSVSQLLALAELKLKEAISKEPTLLIMVVGVPNVGKSALINSIHRIATSRFPVQDKIKRATVGPLPGVTQDIAGFKIATQPSIYVLDTPGVLVPCIPDMETGLKLGLTG
;
A
#
# COMPACT_ATOMS: atom_id res chain seq x y z
N MET A 1 -42.48 -29.42 -18.00
CA MET A 1 -41.99 -28.03 -18.00
C MET A 1 -41.49 -27.64 -16.61
N ARG A 2 -40.23 -27.97 -16.30
CA ARG A 2 -39.52 -27.56 -15.09
C ARG A 2 -38.33 -26.73 -15.57
N GLY A 3 -38.27 -25.42 -15.30
CA GLY A 3 -37.11 -24.65 -15.77
C GLY A 3 -37.08 -23.13 -15.65
N LEU A 4 -38.01 -22.44 -14.95
CA LEU A 4 -38.03 -20.96 -15.00
C LEU A 4 -38.13 -20.22 -13.65
N THR A 5 -38.11 -20.89 -12.50
CA THR A 5 -38.39 -20.23 -11.21
C THR A 5 -37.17 -19.90 -10.33
N ARG A 6 -35.92 -20.09 -10.79
CA ARG A 6 -34.71 -19.80 -9.98
C ARG A 6 -33.97 -18.51 -10.36
N ALA A 7 -34.17 -17.97 -11.56
CA ALA A 7 -33.48 -16.76 -12.02
C ALA A 7 -34.14 -15.46 -11.50
N ALA A 8 -35.47 -15.43 -11.39
CA ALA A 8 -36.20 -14.25 -10.93
C ALA A 8 -35.98 -13.93 -9.42
N LYS A 9 -35.52 -14.90 -8.63
CA LYS A 9 -35.25 -14.70 -7.19
C LYS A 9 -33.88 -14.09 -6.88
N ARG A 10 -32.96 -14.03 -7.86
CA ARG A 10 -31.59 -13.50 -7.69
C ARG A 10 -31.43 -12.02 -8.05
N ALA A 11 -32.41 -11.42 -8.72
CA ALA A 11 -32.38 -9.99 -9.08
C ALA A 11 -32.88 -9.06 -7.95
N SER A 12 -33.45 -9.61 -6.88
CA SER A 12 -34.04 -8.85 -5.76
C SER A 12 -33.06 -8.52 -4.62
N GLU A 13 -31.79 -8.94 -4.69
CA GLU A 13 -30.77 -8.68 -3.66
C GLU A 13 -29.83 -7.52 -4.04
N MET A 14 -30.28 -6.60 -4.89
CA MET A 14 -29.63 -5.29 -5.11
C MET A 14 -30.52 -4.15 -4.63
N ALA A 15 -31.20 -4.35 -3.50
CA ALA A 15 -31.90 -3.28 -2.82
C ALA A 15 -30.87 -2.27 -2.30
N PHE A 16 -30.79 -1.09 -2.92
CA PHE A 16 -30.27 0.09 -2.25
C PHE A 16 -31.14 0.31 -1.01
N ASN A 17 -30.61 0.01 0.17
CA ASN A 17 -31.29 0.29 1.44
C ASN A 17 -31.50 1.79 1.54
N ALA A 18 -32.77 2.22 1.45
CA ALA A 18 -33.19 3.61 1.61
C ALA A 18 -32.94 4.19 3.03
N GLY A 19 -32.35 3.41 3.94
CA GLY A 19 -32.04 3.77 5.32
C GLY A 19 -30.58 4.09 5.64
N GLY A 20 -29.70 4.28 4.64
CA GLY A 20 -28.31 4.70 4.90
C GLY A 20 -27.50 3.71 5.74
N GLY A 21 -27.71 2.40 5.54
CA GLY A 21 -26.90 1.37 6.20
C GLY A 21 -25.46 1.31 5.68
N ALA A 22 -24.55 0.80 6.52
CA ALA A 22 -23.15 0.59 6.17
C ALA A 22 -23.01 -0.11 4.81
N VAL A 23 -22.36 0.57 3.85
CA VAL A 23 -22.13 0.03 2.51
C VAL A 23 -21.08 -1.06 2.61
N ASN A 24 -21.52 -2.31 2.73
CA ASN A 24 -20.64 -3.47 2.76
C ASN A 24 -20.19 -3.82 1.33
N TRP A 25 -19.22 -3.06 0.82
CA TRP A 25 -18.58 -3.34 -0.47
C TRP A 25 -17.36 -4.25 -0.26
N PHE A 26 -17.56 -5.44 0.33
CA PHE A 26 -16.49 -6.41 0.54
C PHE A 26 -16.76 -7.77 -0.13
N PRO A 27 -16.61 -7.85 -1.47
CA PRO A 27 -16.59 -9.13 -2.19
C PRO A 27 -15.61 -10.12 -1.55
N GLY A 28 -15.89 -11.43 -1.66
CA GLY A 28 -15.01 -12.47 -1.13
C GLY A 28 -13.54 -12.38 -1.61
N HIS A 29 -13.32 -11.83 -2.80
CA HIS A 29 -11.97 -11.55 -3.32
C HIS A 29 -11.22 -10.47 -2.53
N MET A 30 -11.90 -9.47 -1.96
CA MET A 30 -11.28 -8.46 -1.10
C MET A 30 -10.89 -9.03 0.26
N ALA A 31 -11.71 -9.91 0.83
CA ALA A 31 -11.34 -10.65 2.05
C ALA A 31 -10.11 -11.55 1.82
N ALA A 32 -10.03 -12.22 0.67
CA ALA A 32 -8.84 -12.98 0.28
C ALA A 32 -7.60 -12.08 0.13
N ALA A 33 -7.75 -10.89 -0.49
CA ALA A 33 -6.68 -9.92 -0.62
C ALA A 33 -6.20 -9.38 0.74
N SER A 34 -7.11 -9.05 1.67
CA SER A 34 -6.76 -8.65 3.03
C SER A 34 -5.95 -9.72 3.75
N ARG A 35 -6.35 -11.00 3.65
CA ARG A 35 -5.60 -12.12 4.24
C ARG A 35 -4.21 -12.25 3.62
N ALA A 36 -4.13 -12.23 2.29
CA ALA A 36 -2.86 -12.30 1.58
C ALA A 36 -1.91 -11.15 1.97
N ILE A 37 -2.43 -9.93 2.15
CA ILE A 37 -1.65 -8.80 2.67
C ILE A 37 -1.16 -9.09 4.09
N ARG A 38 -2.02 -9.55 5.00
CA ARG A 38 -1.61 -9.87 6.38
C ARG A 38 -0.54 -10.95 6.45
N ASP A 39 -0.61 -11.97 5.59
CA ASP A 39 0.40 -13.03 5.56
C ASP A 39 1.73 -12.51 4.98
N ARG A 40 1.69 -11.70 3.92
CA ARG A 40 2.90 -11.07 3.36
C ARG A 40 3.53 -10.05 4.30
N LEU A 41 2.73 -9.34 5.10
CA LEU A 41 3.23 -8.42 6.12
C LEU A 41 4.09 -9.12 7.17
N LYS A 42 3.86 -10.40 7.45
CA LYS A 42 4.71 -11.18 8.37
C LYS A 42 6.15 -11.27 7.85
N LEU A 43 6.31 -11.45 6.54
CA LEU A 43 7.59 -11.58 5.85
C LEU A 43 8.29 -10.23 5.59
N ALA A 44 7.55 -9.11 5.65
CA ALA A 44 8.11 -7.80 5.36
C ALA A 44 8.99 -7.29 6.51
N ASP A 45 10.17 -6.78 6.15
CA ASP A 45 11.14 -6.12 7.06
C ASP A 45 10.81 -4.65 7.27
N LEU A 46 10.27 -4.01 6.23
CA LEU A 46 9.81 -2.62 6.25
C LEU A 46 8.51 -2.48 5.47
N VAL A 47 7.60 -1.66 5.99
CA VAL A 47 6.34 -1.33 5.32
C VAL A 47 6.32 0.15 4.96
N ILE A 48 6.00 0.44 3.70
CA ILE A 48 5.68 1.79 3.23
C ILE A 48 4.16 1.90 3.14
N GLU A 49 3.56 2.60 4.10
CA GLU A 49 2.13 2.89 4.11
C GLU A 49 1.88 4.16 3.27
N VAL A 50 1.24 4.00 2.12
CA VAL A 50 0.93 5.11 1.22
C VAL A 50 -0.46 5.64 1.55
N ARG A 51 -0.54 6.94 1.82
CA ARG A 51 -1.79 7.68 2.06
C ARG A 51 -1.90 8.87 1.12
N ASP A 52 -3.12 9.38 0.92
CA ASP A 52 -3.33 10.59 0.13
C ASP A 52 -3.10 11.83 1.01
N SER A 53 -2.21 12.73 0.57
CA SER A 53 -1.84 13.95 1.33
C SER A 53 -3.02 14.88 1.58
N ARG A 54 -4.07 14.82 0.75
CA ARG A 54 -5.28 15.64 0.92
C ARG A 54 -6.13 15.15 2.09
N ILE A 55 -6.10 13.85 2.37
CA ILE A 55 -6.90 13.20 3.42
C ILE A 55 -6.09 12.15 4.20
N PRO A 56 -5.00 12.51 4.91
CA PRO A 56 -4.07 11.54 5.50
C PRO A 56 -4.67 10.62 6.56
N LEU A 57 -5.74 11.04 7.23
CA LEU A 57 -6.46 10.19 8.19
C LEU A 57 -7.49 9.31 7.49
N SER A 58 -8.35 9.89 6.64
CA SER A 58 -9.41 9.14 5.94
C SER A 58 -8.89 8.12 4.92
N SER A 59 -7.66 8.29 4.41
CA SER A 59 -7.00 7.32 3.52
C SER A 59 -6.20 6.25 4.26
N ALA A 60 -6.29 6.20 5.60
CA ALA A 60 -5.75 5.10 6.39
C ALA A 60 -6.58 3.82 6.20
N ASN A 61 -5.91 2.67 6.26
CA ASN A 61 -6.60 1.39 6.40
C ASN A 61 -6.56 0.98 7.88
N GLU A 62 -7.67 1.24 8.59
CA GLU A 62 -7.81 0.95 10.03
C GLU A 62 -7.64 -0.54 10.37
N ASP A 63 -8.15 -1.43 9.50
CA ASP A 63 -8.04 -2.88 9.65
C ASP A 63 -6.60 -3.41 9.64
N LEU A 64 -5.68 -2.67 9.01
CA LEU A 64 -4.28 -3.04 8.96
C LEU A 64 -3.46 -2.35 10.07
N GLN A 65 -3.96 -1.30 10.72
CA GLN A 65 -3.19 -0.52 11.70
C GLN A 65 -2.60 -1.39 12.84
N PRO A 66 -3.31 -2.36 13.43
CA PRO A 66 -2.73 -3.19 14.50
C PRO A 66 -1.51 -4.01 14.05
N VAL A 67 -1.48 -4.43 12.79
CA VAL A 67 -0.35 -5.20 12.22
C VAL A 67 0.77 -4.25 11.80
N LEU A 68 0.41 -3.09 11.24
CA LEU A 68 1.36 -2.08 10.76
C LEU A 68 2.10 -1.39 11.91
N SER A 69 1.46 -1.15 13.05
CA SER A 69 2.07 -0.52 14.22
C SER A 69 3.15 -1.38 14.87
N ALA A 70 3.09 -2.70 14.70
CA ALA A 70 4.07 -3.63 15.23
C ALA A 70 5.31 -3.79 14.31
N LYS A 71 5.31 -3.18 13.12
CA LYS A 71 6.35 -3.31 12.11
C LYS A 71 7.15 -2.01 11.95
N ARG A 72 8.37 -2.11 11.41
CA ARG A 72 9.10 -0.94 10.92
C ARG A 72 8.28 -0.33 9.78
N ARG A 73 7.85 0.92 9.94
CA ARG A 73 6.95 1.59 9.01
C ARG A 73 7.44 2.98 8.61
N ILE A 74 7.20 3.36 7.35
CA ILE A 74 7.26 4.74 6.88
C ILE A 74 5.89 5.13 6.33
N LEU A 75 5.36 6.25 6.78
CA LEU A 75 4.14 6.84 6.24
C LEU A 75 4.50 7.76 5.07
N ALA A 76 4.07 7.39 3.86
CA ALA A 76 4.28 8.17 2.65
C ALA A 76 2.99 8.91 2.28
N LEU A 77 2.93 10.21 2.55
CA LEU A 77 1.83 11.08 2.13
C LEU A 77 2.05 11.43 0.65
N ASN A 78 1.34 10.76 -0.24
CA ASN A 78 1.47 10.90 -1.68
C ASN A 78 0.54 12.00 -2.24
N LYS A 79 0.79 12.45 -3.48
CA LYS A 79 0.08 13.56 -4.14
C LYS A 79 0.28 14.89 -3.41
N LYS A 80 1.48 15.14 -2.88
CA LYS A 80 1.79 16.38 -2.14
C LYS A 80 1.53 17.66 -2.95
N ASP A 81 1.64 17.56 -4.27
CA ASP A 81 1.35 18.62 -5.25
C ASP A 81 -0.14 19.03 -5.30
N LEU A 82 -1.04 18.13 -4.89
CA LEU A 82 -2.47 18.40 -4.82
C LEU A 82 -2.95 18.84 -3.43
N ALA A 83 -2.08 18.83 -2.43
CA ALA A 83 -2.40 19.21 -1.06
C ALA A 83 -2.00 20.66 -0.77
N ASN A 84 -2.75 21.32 0.11
CA ASN A 84 -2.37 22.64 0.59
C ASN A 84 -1.08 22.56 1.43
N PRO A 85 -0.01 23.30 1.10
CA PRO A 85 1.27 23.21 1.81
C PRO A 85 1.18 23.53 3.31
N ASN A 86 0.35 24.50 3.70
CA ASN A 86 0.17 24.88 5.10
C ASN A 86 -0.49 23.76 5.91
N ILE A 87 -1.46 23.07 5.31
CA ILE A 87 -2.14 21.92 5.93
C ILE A 87 -1.20 20.72 5.99
N MET A 88 -0.42 20.50 4.92
CA MET A 88 0.57 19.42 4.87
C MET A 88 1.60 19.51 6.00
N ASN A 89 2.13 20.72 6.28
CA ASN A 89 3.06 20.93 7.39
C ASN A 89 2.42 20.58 8.74
N ARG A 90 1.13 20.89 8.93
CA ARG A 90 0.40 20.47 10.14
C ARG A 90 0.30 18.95 10.26
N TRP A 91 0.06 18.26 9.14
CA TRP A 91 0.02 16.80 9.13
C TRP A 91 1.39 16.17 9.44
N LEU A 92 2.47 16.68 8.86
CA LEU A 92 3.82 16.21 9.15
C LEU A 92 4.14 16.36 10.64
N ASN A 93 3.87 17.53 11.22
CA ASN A 93 4.07 17.78 12.65
C ASN A 93 3.19 16.88 13.53
N HIS A 94 1.95 16.62 13.11
CA HIS A 94 1.05 15.72 13.82
C HIS A 94 1.61 14.29 13.88
N PHE A 95 2.02 13.73 12.74
CA PHE A 95 2.58 12.38 12.69
C PHE A 95 3.92 12.27 13.42
N GLU A 96 4.76 13.30 13.35
CA GLU A 96 6.00 13.38 14.12
C GLU A 96 5.72 13.38 15.63
N SER A 97 4.74 14.15 16.09
CA SER A 97 4.32 14.15 17.50
C SER A 97 3.80 12.78 17.97
N CYS A 98 3.22 12.00 17.05
CA CYS A 98 2.78 10.63 17.26
C CYS A 98 3.92 9.60 17.13
N LYS A 99 5.18 10.05 16.97
CA LYS A 99 6.37 9.21 16.75
C LYS A 99 6.25 8.30 15.51
N GLN A 100 5.59 8.80 14.47
CA GLN A 100 5.45 8.12 13.19
C GLN A 100 6.32 8.81 12.13
N ASP A 101 7.29 8.08 11.58
CA ASP A 101 8.11 8.59 10.49
C ASP A 101 7.25 8.82 9.25
N CYS A 102 7.09 10.10 8.91
CA CYS A 102 6.19 10.55 7.85
C CYS A 102 6.95 11.41 6.84
N ILE A 103 6.73 11.17 5.56
CA ILE A 103 7.31 11.95 4.47
C ILE A 103 6.25 12.27 3.41
N SER A 104 6.21 13.53 2.99
CA SER A 104 5.38 13.96 1.87
C SER A 104 6.09 13.74 0.54
N ILE A 105 5.45 13.05 -0.40
CA ILE A 105 6.02 12.71 -1.70
C ILE A 105 5.05 13.05 -2.84
N ASN A 106 5.63 13.18 -4.03
CA ASN A 106 4.90 13.01 -5.28
C ASN A 106 5.47 11.75 -5.95
N ALA A 107 4.65 10.71 -6.11
CA ALA A 107 5.05 9.44 -6.71
C ALA A 107 5.58 9.58 -8.16
N HIS A 108 5.23 10.65 -8.86
CA HIS A 108 5.74 10.94 -10.20
C HIS A 108 7.10 11.64 -10.20
N SER A 109 7.51 12.24 -9.06
CA SER A 109 8.78 12.93 -8.89
C SER A 109 9.89 11.95 -8.45
N SER A 110 10.88 11.73 -9.31
CA SER A 110 12.04 10.86 -9.01
C SER A 110 12.82 11.34 -7.79
N THR A 111 12.95 12.65 -7.59
CA THR A 111 13.60 13.26 -6.42
C THR A 111 12.86 12.91 -5.13
N SER A 112 11.53 13.07 -5.10
CA SER A 112 10.72 12.76 -3.92
C SER A 112 10.77 11.26 -3.57
N VAL A 113 10.73 10.40 -4.59
CA VAL A 113 10.83 8.94 -4.39
C VAL A 113 12.24 8.53 -3.94
N SER A 114 13.29 9.19 -4.44
CA SER A 114 14.66 8.93 -3.99
C SER A 114 14.87 9.29 -2.52
N GLN A 115 14.25 10.37 -2.04
CA GLN A 115 14.28 10.74 -0.62
C GLN A 115 13.58 9.70 0.26
N LEU A 116 12.43 9.18 -0.19
CA LEU A 116 11.75 8.07 0.50
C LEU A 116 12.62 6.82 0.58
N LEU A 117 13.29 6.45 -0.53
CA LEU A 117 14.19 5.29 -0.55
C LEU A 117 15.40 5.48 0.38
N ALA A 118 15.99 6.68 0.44
CA ALA A 118 17.07 6.97 1.38
C ALA A 118 16.62 6.84 2.85
N LEU A 119 15.40 7.28 3.18
CA LEU A 119 14.83 7.08 4.51
C LEU A 119 14.58 5.59 4.81
N ALA A 120 14.11 4.82 3.82
CA ALA A 120 13.94 3.38 3.94
C ALA A 120 15.28 2.66 4.18
N GLU A 121 16.34 3.02 3.45
CA GLU A 121 17.69 2.51 3.63
C GLU A 121 18.24 2.83 5.03
N LEU A 122 18.05 4.07 5.52
CA LEU A 122 18.44 4.45 6.88
C LEU A 122 17.75 3.57 7.94
N LYS A 123 16.44 3.35 7.81
CA LYS A 123 15.69 2.49 8.73
C LYS A 123 16.06 1.02 8.65
N LEU A 124 16.52 0.57 7.49
CA LEU A 124 16.93 -0.80 7.26
C LEU A 124 18.41 -1.04 7.56
N LYS A 125 19.22 0.00 7.81
CA LYS A 125 20.68 -0.09 7.97
C LYS A 125 21.13 -1.25 8.87
N GLU A 126 20.49 -1.45 10.01
CA GLU A 126 20.82 -2.55 10.93
C GLU A 126 20.45 -3.94 10.40
N ALA A 127 19.34 -4.05 9.65
CA ALA A 127 18.91 -5.30 9.04
C ALA A 127 19.74 -5.62 7.78
N ILE A 128 20.15 -4.59 7.02
CA ILE A 128 21.06 -4.70 5.88
C ILE A 128 22.37 -5.40 6.28
N SER A 129 22.87 -5.13 7.48
CA SER A 129 24.10 -5.77 7.98
C SER A 129 23.93 -7.21 8.45
N LYS A 130 22.69 -7.68 8.69
CA LYS A 130 22.39 -9.00 9.28
C LYS A 130 21.79 -9.97 8.28
N GLU A 131 20.96 -9.48 7.37
CA GLU A 131 20.19 -10.29 6.44
C GLU A 131 20.66 -10.06 5.00
N PRO A 132 20.87 -11.13 4.21
CA PRO A 132 21.32 -11.01 2.82
C PRO A 132 20.22 -10.47 1.89
N THR A 133 18.96 -10.59 2.30
CA THR A 133 17.78 -10.20 1.53
C THR A 133 16.79 -9.47 2.42
N LEU A 134 16.25 -8.35 1.93
CA LEU A 134 15.26 -7.56 2.64
C LEU A 134 14.00 -7.37 1.80
N LEU A 135 12.86 -7.34 2.48
CA LEU A 135 11.55 -7.23 1.87
C LEU A 135 10.86 -5.94 2.30
N ILE A 136 10.62 -5.07 1.32
CA ILE A 136 9.83 -3.86 1.49
C ILE A 136 8.44 -4.10 0.91
N MET A 137 7.41 -3.83 1.69
CA MET A 137 6.02 -3.97 1.24
C MET A 137 5.37 -2.60 1.15
N VAL A 138 4.76 -2.28 0.00
CA VAL A 138 3.98 -1.05 -0.18
C VAL A 138 2.53 -1.38 0.06
N VAL A 139 1.87 -0.68 0.99
CA VAL A 139 0.46 -0.92 1.36
C VAL A 139 -0.34 0.38 1.36
N GLY A 140 -1.66 0.29 1.29
CA GLY A 140 -2.56 1.43 1.32
C GLY A 140 -3.86 1.18 0.58
N VAL A 141 -4.87 2.03 0.83
CA VAL A 141 -6.18 1.94 0.17
C VAL A 141 -6.06 2.14 -1.35
N PRO A 142 -7.05 1.73 -2.17
CA PRO A 142 -7.06 1.99 -3.61
C PRO A 142 -6.78 3.46 -3.96
N ASN A 143 -6.23 3.69 -5.16
CA ASN A 143 -6.09 5.02 -5.78
C ASN A 143 -5.24 6.09 -5.05
N VAL A 144 -4.65 5.78 -3.88
CA VAL A 144 -3.63 6.63 -3.21
C VAL A 144 -2.32 6.76 -4.00
N GLY A 145 -2.12 5.98 -5.07
CA GLY A 145 -0.95 6.04 -5.94
C GLY A 145 0.17 5.03 -5.64
N LYS A 146 -0.16 3.89 -5.02
CA LYS A 146 0.80 2.79 -4.79
C LYS A 146 1.50 2.32 -6.07
N SER A 147 0.74 2.05 -7.13
CA SER A 147 1.29 1.58 -8.41
C SER A 147 2.17 2.64 -9.06
N ALA A 148 1.81 3.93 -8.97
CA ALA A 148 2.66 5.03 -9.43
C ALA A 148 3.99 5.08 -8.65
N LEU A 149 3.93 4.91 -7.34
CA LEU A 149 5.12 4.87 -6.49
C LEU A 149 6.02 3.68 -6.85
N ILE A 150 5.46 2.47 -6.94
CA ILE A 150 6.19 1.25 -7.33
C ILE A 150 6.83 1.42 -8.70
N ASN A 151 6.10 1.96 -9.67
CA ASN A 151 6.63 2.20 -11.02
C ASN A 151 7.78 3.22 -11.01
N SER A 152 7.70 4.27 -10.17
CA SER A 152 8.79 5.23 -10.05
C SER A 152 10.01 4.65 -9.34
N ILE A 153 9.81 3.85 -8.28
CA ILE A 153 10.89 3.10 -7.62
C ILE A 153 11.57 2.18 -8.63
N HIS A 154 10.79 1.44 -9.42
CA HIS A 154 11.29 0.56 -10.47
C HIS A 154 12.15 1.33 -11.48
N ARG A 155 11.67 2.48 -11.98
CA ARG A 155 12.43 3.32 -12.91
C ARG A 155 13.75 3.82 -12.31
N ILE A 156 13.74 4.24 -11.04
CA ILE A 156 14.95 4.67 -10.33
C ILE A 156 15.92 3.50 -10.20
N ALA A 157 15.45 2.32 -9.81
CA ALA A 157 16.27 1.12 -9.71
C ALA A 157 16.89 0.74 -11.07
N THR A 158 16.13 0.76 -12.16
CA THR A 158 16.65 0.52 -13.52
C THR A 158 17.72 1.55 -13.90
N SER A 159 17.55 2.82 -13.54
CA SER A 159 18.54 3.87 -13.83
C SER A 159 19.82 3.76 -13.00
N ARG A 160 19.73 3.23 -11.76
CA ARG A 160 20.89 3.04 -10.86
C ARG A 160 21.67 1.76 -11.17
N PHE A 161 21.04 0.78 -11.82
CA PHE A 161 21.64 -0.51 -12.18
C PHE A 161 21.42 -0.80 -13.68
N PRO A 162 22.18 -0.17 -14.60
CA PRO A 162 21.87 -0.22 -16.03
C PRO A 162 22.16 -1.55 -16.75
N VAL A 163 22.89 -2.51 -16.17
CA VAL A 163 23.33 -3.71 -16.90
C VAL A 163 23.49 -4.91 -15.95
N GLN A 164 22.60 -5.90 -16.05
CA GLN A 164 22.89 -7.31 -16.41
C GLN A 164 21.67 -8.23 -16.26
N ASP A 165 20.73 -7.92 -15.37
CA ASP A 165 19.48 -8.65 -15.28
C ASP A 165 18.34 -7.75 -15.74
N LYS A 166 17.71 -8.14 -16.85
CA LYS A 166 16.39 -7.64 -17.25
C LYS A 166 15.51 -7.67 -15.98
N ILE A 167 15.21 -6.49 -15.40
CA ILE A 167 14.25 -6.32 -14.30
C ILE A 167 12.86 -6.60 -14.89
N LYS A 168 12.61 -7.88 -15.20
CA LYS A 168 11.28 -8.41 -15.42
C LYS A 168 10.60 -8.40 -14.06
N ARG A 169 9.26 -8.48 -14.04
CA ARG A 169 8.54 -9.01 -12.88
C ARG A 169 9.19 -10.34 -12.55
N ALA A 170 10.12 -10.34 -11.59
CA ALA A 170 10.73 -11.55 -11.15
C ALA A 170 9.65 -12.21 -10.31
N THR A 171 9.14 -13.35 -10.77
CA THR A 171 8.68 -14.36 -9.83
C THR A 171 9.88 -14.57 -8.93
N VAL A 172 9.85 -14.00 -7.73
CA VAL A 172 10.95 -14.18 -6.79
C VAL A 172 10.89 -15.67 -6.48
N GLY A 173 11.89 -16.42 -6.96
CA GLY A 173 12.04 -17.81 -6.60
C GLY A 173 12.00 -17.94 -5.07
N PRO A 174 11.60 -19.12 -4.54
CA PRO A 174 11.31 -19.29 -3.13
C PRO A 174 12.44 -18.70 -2.28
N LEU A 175 12.11 -17.66 -1.49
CA LEU A 175 13.03 -17.14 -0.49
C LEU A 175 13.39 -18.31 0.45
N PRO A 176 14.64 -18.44 0.93
CA PRO A 176 15.00 -19.52 1.84
C PRO A 176 14.03 -19.54 3.03
N GLY A 177 13.23 -20.60 3.15
CA GLY A 177 12.18 -20.73 4.17
C GLY A 177 10.74 -20.40 3.74
N VAL A 178 10.48 -20.02 2.48
CA VAL A 178 9.13 -19.71 1.97
C VAL A 178 8.88 -20.34 0.59
N THR A 179 8.04 -21.37 0.54
CA THR A 179 7.52 -22.01 -0.69
C THR A 179 6.30 -21.27 -1.26
N GLN A 180 6.42 -19.97 -1.54
CA GLN A 180 5.40 -19.24 -2.30
C GLN A 180 6.03 -18.30 -3.33
N ASP A 181 5.49 -18.31 -4.55
CA ASP A 181 5.83 -17.37 -5.62
C ASP A 181 5.35 -15.97 -5.24
N ILE A 182 6.25 -15.18 -4.64
CA ILE A 182 5.95 -13.79 -4.31
C ILE A 182 6.40 -12.93 -5.50
N ALA A 183 5.44 -12.36 -6.23
CA ALA A 183 5.75 -11.40 -7.29
C ALA A 183 6.25 -10.08 -6.67
N GLY A 184 7.50 -9.74 -6.92
CA GLY A 184 8.14 -8.54 -6.41
C GLY A 184 9.18 -7.97 -7.37
N PHE A 185 9.52 -6.69 -7.21
CA PHE A 185 10.55 -6.04 -8.01
C PHE A 185 11.83 -5.90 -7.19
N LYS A 186 12.96 -6.38 -7.70
CA LYS A 186 14.26 -6.17 -7.06
C LYS A 186 14.71 -4.72 -7.29
N ILE A 187 15.01 -4.00 -6.23
CA ILE A 187 15.37 -2.57 -6.27
C ILE A 187 16.82 -2.29 -5.88
N ALA A 188 17.48 -3.23 -5.20
CA ALA A 188 18.90 -3.18 -4.88
C ALA A 188 19.49 -4.60 -4.93
N THR A 189 20.78 -4.72 -5.26
CA THR A 189 21.47 -6.01 -5.42
C THR A 189 22.28 -6.39 -4.18
N GLN A 190 22.79 -5.41 -3.43
CA GLN A 190 23.59 -5.64 -2.22
C GLN A 190 23.22 -4.63 -1.12
N PRO A 191 22.38 -5.01 -0.14
CA PRO A 191 21.66 -6.29 -0.05
C PRO A 191 20.54 -6.39 -1.09
N SER A 192 20.04 -7.60 -1.33
CA SER A 192 18.93 -7.79 -2.27
C SER A 192 17.63 -7.25 -1.66
N ILE A 193 17.16 -6.09 -2.11
CA ILE A 193 15.92 -5.50 -1.61
C ILE A 193 14.81 -5.75 -2.63
N TYR A 194 13.71 -6.34 -2.19
CA TYR A 194 12.53 -6.60 -3.02
C TYR A 194 11.35 -5.72 -2.58
N VAL A 195 10.65 -5.14 -3.55
CA VAL A 195 9.40 -4.41 -3.33
C VAL A 195 8.22 -5.29 -3.74
N LEU A 196 7.36 -5.60 -2.77
CA LEU A 196 6.13 -6.32 -3.03
C LEU A 196 5.01 -5.38 -3.47
N ASP A 197 4.43 -5.69 -4.63
CA ASP A 197 3.20 -5.06 -5.06
C ASP A 197 2.01 -5.67 -4.31
N THR A 198 1.15 -4.81 -3.78
CA THR A 198 -0.07 -5.22 -3.10
C THR A 198 -1.25 -4.56 -3.77
N PRO A 199 -2.31 -5.32 -4.10
CA PRO A 199 -3.54 -4.71 -4.55
C PRO A 199 -4.02 -3.73 -3.48
N GLY A 200 -4.59 -2.60 -3.89
CA GLY A 200 -5.24 -1.70 -2.93
C GLY A 200 -6.42 -2.42 -2.30
N VAL A 201 -6.44 -2.48 -0.97
CA VAL A 201 -7.55 -3.07 -0.22
C VAL A 201 -8.14 -2.00 0.68
N LEU A 202 -9.43 -1.73 0.49
CA LEU A 202 -10.22 -0.87 1.37
C LEU A 202 -10.50 -1.59 2.69
N VAL A 203 -10.99 -0.84 3.67
CA VAL A 203 -11.60 -1.41 4.86
C VAL A 203 -12.94 -2.09 4.51
N PRO A 204 -13.32 -3.19 5.19
CA PRO A 204 -14.61 -3.87 5.03
C PRO A 204 -15.82 -3.00 5.22
N CYS A 205 -15.71 -2.03 6.11
CA CYS A 205 -16.75 -1.06 6.40
C CYS A 205 -16.11 0.32 6.46
N ILE A 206 -16.62 1.25 5.67
CA ILE A 206 -16.29 2.66 5.85
C ILE A 206 -17.09 3.13 7.09
N PRO A 207 -16.43 3.64 8.14
CA PRO A 207 -17.07 3.90 9.42
C PRO A 207 -18.06 5.07 9.38
N ASP A 208 -17.81 6.06 8.52
CA ASP A 208 -18.61 7.27 8.44
C ASP A 208 -18.77 7.79 7.01
N MET A 209 -19.88 8.48 6.76
CA MET A 209 -20.24 9.00 5.42
C MET A 209 -19.23 10.05 4.94
N GLU A 210 -18.66 10.84 5.84
CA GLU A 210 -17.70 11.89 5.49
C GLU A 210 -16.39 11.30 4.95
N THR A 211 -15.88 10.24 5.56
CA THR A 211 -14.74 9.45 5.08
C THR A 211 -15.04 8.83 3.72
N GLY A 212 -16.24 8.28 3.53
CA GLY A 212 -16.68 7.75 2.24
C GLY A 212 -16.69 8.81 1.14
N LEU A 213 -17.23 9.99 1.43
CA LEU A 213 -17.26 11.13 0.51
C LEU A 213 -15.84 11.63 0.20
N LYS A 214 -14.99 11.78 1.21
CA LYS A 214 -13.58 12.16 1.06
C LYS A 214 -12.86 11.19 0.12
N LEU A 215 -12.96 9.89 0.38
CA LEU A 215 -12.35 8.85 -0.46
C LEU A 215 -12.87 8.93 -1.90
N GLY A 216 -14.18 9.03 -2.09
CA GLY A 216 -14.81 9.15 -3.41
C GLY A 216 -14.38 10.41 -4.18
N LEU A 217 -14.23 11.55 -3.50
CA LEU A 217 -13.77 12.81 -4.11
C LEU A 217 -12.28 12.77 -4.46
N THR A 218 -11.48 12.07 -3.68
CA THR A 218 -10.04 11.93 -3.93
C THR A 218 -9.69 10.90 -4.99
N GLY A 219 -10.66 10.07 -5.37
CA GLY A 219 -10.53 9.03 -6.39
C GLY A 219 -9.97 7.77 -5.78
#